data_AF-A0A4R0YP37-F1
#
_entry.id   AF-A0A4R0YP37-F1
#
_cell.length_a   1.000
_cell.length_b   1.000
_cell.length_c   1.000
_cell.angle_alpha   90.00
_cell.angle_beta   90.00
_cell.angle_gamma   90.00
#
_symmetry.space_group_name_H-M   'P 1'
#
loop_
_entity.id
_entity.type
_entity.pdbx_description
1 polymer ?
#
loop_
_entity_poly.entity_id
_entity_poly.type
_entity_poly.pdbx_seq_one_letter_code
_entity_poly.pdbx_strand_id
1 'polypeptide(L)'
;MDEENTKHLCAAYPELYGDDFAFACPDSWTPLLDDFSKALLEHIRATGLTLTITDVKEKRSELRIYADGTDAMADEIIEIAEQRSRHIPADEHPNLSRQGF
;
A
#
# COMPACT_ATOMS: atom_id res chain seq x y z
N MET A 1 -4.76 4.12 7.57
CA MET A 1 -4.59 2.78 8.13
C MET A 1 -4.29 3.02 9.59
N ASP A 2 -4.80 2.16 10.46
CA ASP A 2 -4.54 2.24 11.88
C ASP A 2 -3.08 1.86 12.21
N GLU A 3 -2.72 2.10 13.46
CA GLU A 3 -1.37 1.85 13.97
C GLU A 3 -1.05 0.35 14.03
N GLU A 4 -2.04 -0.52 14.24
CA GLU A 4 -1.86 -1.97 14.35
C GLU A 4 -1.47 -2.57 13.00
N ASN A 5 -2.25 -2.28 11.97
CA ASN A 5 -2.00 -2.73 10.60
C ASN A 5 -0.72 -2.11 10.03
N THR A 6 -0.46 -0.83 10.32
CA THR A 6 0.79 -0.16 9.92
C THR A 6 2.00 -0.88 10.53
N LYS A 7 1.99 -1.13 11.85
CA LYS A 7 3.06 -1.86 12.53
C LYS A 7 3.21 -3.29 11.99
N HIS A 8 2.10 -3.95 11.69
CA HIS A 8 2.11 -5.29 11.13
C HIS A 8 2.86 -5.32 9.79
N LEU A 9 2.51 -4.44 8.86
CA LEU A 9 3.14 -4.36 7.55
C LEU A 9 4.63 -3.95 7.64
N CYS A 10 4.97 -2.95 8.45
CA CYS A 10 6.37 -2.53 8.63
C CYS A 10 7.21 -3.64 9.27
N ALA A 11 6.68 -4.38 10.25
CA ALA A 11 7.38 -5.49 10.88
C ALA A 11 7.53 -6.70 9.94
N ALA A 12 6.55 -6.95 9.07
CA ALA A 12 6.59 -8.04 8.09
C ALA A 12 7.54 -7.73 6.92
N TYR A 13 7.63 -6.47 6.50
CA TYR A 13 8.39 -6.04 5.34
C TYR A 13 9.33 -4.84 5.64
N PRO A 14 10.28 -4.99 6.58
CA PRO A 14 11.17 -3.88 6.99
C PRO A 14 12.12 -3.43 5.88
N GLU A 15 12.35 -4.28 4.87
CA GLU A 15 13.15 -3.94 3.67
C GLU A 15 12.40 -2.97 2.74
N LEU A 16 11.07 -2.92 2.81
CA LEU A 16 10.23 -2.05 1.99
C LEU A 16 9.79 -0.80 2.74
N TYR A 17 9.36 -0.99 3.99
CA TYR A 17 8.79 0.04 4.84
C TYR A 17 9.71 0.20 6.03
N GLY A 18 10.47 1.29 6.07
CA GLY A 18 11.31 1.61 7.23
C GLY A 18 10.49 1.78 8.52
N ASP A 19 11.18 1.91 9.65
CA ASP A 19 10.56 1.94 10.99
C ASP A 19 9.50 3.04 11.18
N ASP A 20 9.61 4.14 10.43
CA ASP A 20 8.73 5.33 10.50
C ASP A 20 7.76 5.45 9.32
N PHE A 21 7.56 4.39 8.52
CA PHE A 21 6.67 4.44 7.37
C PHE A 21 5.19 4.47 7.81
N ALA A 22 4.38 5.30 7.15
CA ALA A 22 2.95 5.45 7.45
C ALA A 22 2.10 5.30 6.19
N PHE A 23 0.99 4.54 6.30
CA PHE A 23 0.06 4.28 5.21
C PHE A 23 -1.16 5.21 5.28
N ALA A 24 -1.26 6.13 4.32
CA ALA A 24 -2.37 7.08 4.22
C ALA A 24 -3.54 6.51 3.38
N CYS A 25 -3.94 5.27 3.67
CA CYS A 25 -5.02 4.55 2.96
C CYS A 25 -5.93 3.76 3.94
N PRO A 26 -7.11 3.28 3.53
CA PRO A 26 -8.02 2.51 4.39
C PRO A 26 -7.42 1.21 4.94
N ASP A 27 -7.93 0.75 6.08
CA ASP A 27 -7.53 -0.52 6.72
C ASP A 27 -7.98 -1.74 5.92
N SER A 28 -9.11 -1.64 5.21
CA SER A 28 -9.59 -2.67 4.28
C SER A 28 -8.59 -3.06 3.19
N TRP A 29 -7.57 -2.23 2.93
CA TRP A 29 -6.52 -2.51 1.96
C TRP A 29 -5.29 -3.22 2.56
N THR A 30 -5.25 -3.50 3.86
CA THR A 30 -4.14 -4.22 4.50
C THR A 30 -3.83 -5.57 3.84
N PRO A 31 -4.81 -6.45 3.53
CA PRO A 31 -4.52 -7.72 2.85
C PRO A 31 -3.96 -7.54 1.43
N LEU A 32 -4.44 -6.51 0.71
CA LEU A 32 -3.93 -6.17 -0.61
C LEU A 32 -2.47 -5.70 -0.54
N LEU A 33 -2.15 -4.88 0.47
CA LEU A 33 -0.81 -4.39 0.71
C LEU A 33 0.13 -5.51 1.17
N ASP A 34 -0.34 -6.49 1.92
CA ASP A 34 0.44 -7.68 2.28
C ASP A 34 0.84 -8.48 1.03
N ASP A 35 -0.14 -8.82 0.18
CA ASP A 35 0.09 -9.53 -1.08
C ASP A 35 1.07 -8.76 -2.00
N PHE A 36 0.86 -7.44 -2.12
CA PHE A 36 1.74 -6.55 -2.90
C PHE A 36 3.17 -6.57 -2.35
N SER A 37 3.33 -6.39 -1.04
CA SER A 37 4.63 -6.31 -0.38
C SER A 37 5.40 -7.60 -0.55
N LYS A 38 4.72 -8.74 -0.40
CA LYS A 38 5.32 -10.06 -0.64
C LYS A 38 5.81 -10.21 -2.07
N ALA A 39 4.97 -9.91 -3.06
CA ALA A 39 5.33 -10.04 -4.47
C ALA A 39 6.52 -9.13 -4.85
N LEU A 40 6.50 -7.89 -4.37
CA LEU A 40 7.57 -6.93 -4.63
C LEU A 40 8.89 -7.35 -3.97
N LEU A 41 8.83 -7.83 -2.72
CA LEU A 41 10.01 -8.29 -2.00
C LEU A 41 10.63 -9.55 -2.64
N GLU A 42 9.80 -10.49 -3.09
CA GLU A 42 10.25 -11.66 -3.85
C GLU A 42 10.99 -11.24 -5.12
N HIS A 43 10.47 -10.26 -5.86
CA HIS A 43 11.11 -9.72 -7.06
C HIS A 43 12.44 -9.01 -6.76
N ILE A 44 12.48 -8.14 -5.74
CA ILE A 44 13.70 -7.47 -5.28
C ILE A 44 14.79 -8.48 -4.94
N ARG A 45 14.44 -9.53 -4.19
CA ARG A 45 15.40 -10.58 -3.79
C ARG A 45 15.89 -11.41 -4.97
N ALA A 46 15.03 -11.66 -5.96
CA ALA A 46 15.40 -12.42 -7.15
C ALA A 46 16.34 -11.65 -8.09
N THR A 47 16.22 -10.32 -8.14
CA THR A 47 16.94 -9.45 -9.09
C THR A 47 18.08 -8.65 -8.47
N GLY A 48 18.10 -8.51 -7.14
CA GLY A 48 19.00 -7.58 -6.45
C GLY A 48 18.63 -6.11 -6.69
N LEU A 49 17.39 -5.82 -7.10
CA LEU A 49 16.91 -4.47 -7.36
C LEU A 49 16.96 -3.63 -6.07
N THR A 50 17.53 -2.43 -6.14
CA THR A 50 17.45 -1.47 -5.04
C THR A 50 16.29 -0.52 -5.31
N LEU A 51 15.18 -0.74 -4.61
CA LEU A 51 13.96 0.05 -4.70
C LEU A 51 13.61 0.64 -3.35
N THR A 52 12.98 1.81 -3.35
CA THR A 52 12.48 2.43 -2.12
C THR A 52 11.04 2.87 -2.32
N ILE A 53 10.12 2.41 -1.45
CA ILE A 53 8.76 2.92 -1.40
C ILE A 53 8.79 4.27 -0.67
N THR A 54 8.32 5.32 -1.33
CA THR A 54 8.35 6.69 -0.80
C THR A 54 7.02 7.13 -0.22
N ASP A 55 5.90 6.62 -0.74
CA ASP A 55 4.57 6.98 -0.26
C ASP A 55 3.53 5.93 -0.66
N VAL A 56 2.59 5.64 0.24
CA VAL A 56 1.43 4.79 -0.02
C VAL A 56 0.19 5.48 0.52
N LYS A 57 -0.71 5.88 -0.39
CA LYS A 57 -1.89 6.65 -0.02
C LYS A 57 -3.11 6.35 -0.88
N GLU A 58 -4.28 6.69 -0.34
CA GLU A 58 -5.50 6.79 -1.13
C GLU A 58 -5.51 8.07 -1.97
N LYS A 59 -5.91 7.95 -3.24
CA LYS A 59 -6.23 9.08 -4.10
C LYS A 59 -7.46 8.75 -4.94
N ARG A 60 -8.56 9.47 -4.69
CA ARG A 60 -9.86 9.26 -5.38
C ARG A 60 -10.39 7.83 -5.21
N SER A 61 -10.29 7.27 -4.00
CA SER A 61 -10.70 5.89 -3.69
C SER A 61 -9.93 4.81 -4.46
N GLU A 62 -8.73 5.15 -4.93
CA GLU A 62 -7.77 4.22 -5.51
C GLU A 62 -6.47 4.28 -4.71
N LEU A 63 -5.80 3.14 -4.58
CA LEU A 63 -4.46 3.05 -4.04
C LEU A 63 -3.48 3.73 -4.99
N ARG A 64 -2.56 4.51 -4.42
CA ARG A 64 -1.41 5.07 -5.11
C ARG A 64 -0.13 4.75 -4.36
N ILE A 65 0.81 4.13 -5.08
CA ILE A 65 2.10 3.72 -4.56
C ILE A 65 3.17 4.50 -5.32
N TYR A 66 4.02 5.19 -4.58
CA TYR A 66 5.16 5.90 -5.11
C TYR A 66 6.43 5.15 -4.72
N ALA A 67 7.26 4.87 -5.71
CA ALA A 67 8.50 4.13 -5.55
C ALA A 67 9.60 4.74 -6.42
N ASP A 68 10.82 4.75 -5.91
CA ASP A 68 12.02 5.11 -6.64
C ASP A 68 12.87 3.86 -6.93
N GLY A 69 13.54 3.84 -8.09
CA GLY A 69 14.40 2.72 -8.49
C GLY A 69 13.64 1.50 -9.00
N THR A 70 12.43 1.68 -9.55
CA THR A 70 11.65 0.60 -10.15
C THR A 70 12.26 0.10 -11.45
N ASP A 71 12.05 -1.20 -11.71
CA ASP A 71 12.16 -1.78 -13.05
C ASP A 71 10.76 -2.08 -13.60
N ALA A 72 10.68 -2.56 -14.84
CA ALA A 72 9.40 -2.80 -15.51
C ALA A 72 8.50 -3.81 -14.77
N MET A 73 9.09 -4.78 -14.05
CA MET A 73 8.32 -5.77 -13.30
C MET A 73 7.84 -5.19 -11.96
N ALA A 74 8.65 -4.39 -11.28
CA ALA A 74 8.22 -3.65 -10.10
C ALA A 74 7.09 -2.67 -10.43
N ASP A 75 7.18 -1.97 -11.57
CA ASP A 75 6.11 -1.10 -12.08
C ASP A 75 4.82 -1.91 -12.32
N GLU A 76 4.90 -3.09 -12.94
CA GLU A 76 3.75 -3.97 -13.15
C GLU A 76 3.12 -4.44 -11.83
N ILE A 77 3.93 -4.83 -10.85
CA ILE A 77 3.44 -5.22 -9.51
C ILE A 77 2.69 -4.07 -8.83
N ILE A 78 3.23 -2.85 -8.93
CA ILE A 78 2.58 -1.63 -8.42
C ILE A 78 1.24 -1.40 -9.13
N GLU A 79 1.23 -1.42 -10.47
CA GLU A 79 0.01 -1.20 -11.25
C GLU A 79 -1.08 -2.21 -10.94
N ILE A 80 -0.73 -3.49 -10.75
CA ILE A 80 -1.67 -4.54 -10.38
C ILE A 80 -2.28 -4.25 -9.00
N ALA A 81 -1.48 -3.84 -8.02
CA ALA A 81 -1.97 -3.48 -6.69
C ALA A 81 -2.91 -2.27 -6.74
N GLU A 82 -2.53 -1.22 -7.47
CA GLU A 82 -3.38 -0.04 -7.68
C GLU A 82 -4.71 -0.40 -8.35
N GLN A 83 -4.70 -1.24 -9.38
CA GLN A 83 -5.92 -1.68 -10.06
C GLN A 83 -6.82 -2.55 -9.18
N ARG A 84 -6.24 -3.43 -8.37
CA ARG A 84 -6.99 -4.30 -7.45
C ARG A 84 -7.71 -3.48 -6.37
N SER A 85 -7.10 -2.40 -5.88
CA SER A 85 -7.72 -1.53 -4.87
C SER A 85 -9.09 -0.99 -5.28
N ARG A 86 -9.33 -0.77 -6.59
CA ARG A 86 -10.62 -0.29 -7.13
C ARG A 86 -11.80 -1.22 -6.83
N HIS A 87 -11.51 -2.48 -6.54
CA HIS A 87 -12.52 -3.51 -6.28
C HIS A 87 -12.68 -3.80 -4.78
N ILE A 88 -11.85 -3.17 -3.93
CA ILE A 88 -11.94 -3.27 -2.48
C ILE A 88 -12.59 -1.98 -1.98
N PRO A 89 -13.80 -2.02 -1.43
CA PRO A 89 -14.39 -0.83 -0.83
C PRO A 89 -13.42 -0.31 0.23
N ALA A 90 -13.00 0.95 0.08
CA ALA A 90 -12.47 1.71 1.21
C ALA A 90 -13.51 1.59 2.32
N ASP A 91 -13.09 1.19 3.53
CA ASP A 91 -13.99 1.04 4.68
C ASP A 91 -15.04 2.15 4.64
N GLU A 92 -16.32 1.78 4.77
CA GLU A 92 -17.39 2.78 4.84
C GLU A 92 -17.03 3.70 6.00
N HIS A 93 -16.44 4.86 5.69
CA HIS A 93 -16.43 5.97 6.60
C HIS A 93 -17.91 6.14 6.95
N PRO A 94 -18.33 5.97 8.21
CA PRO A 94 -19.69 6.29 8.55
C PRO A 94 -19.85 7.73 8.12
N ASN A 95 -20.66 7.94 7.09
CA ASN A 95 -21.03 9.27 6.63
C ASN A 95 -21.41 10.00 7.90
N LEU A 96 -20.58 10.97 8.32
CA LEU A 96 -21.00 12.02 9.21
C LEU A 96 -22.10 12.70 8.42
N SER A 97 -23.30 12.16 8.61
CA SER A 97 -24.54 12.68 8.10
C SER A 97 -24.60 14.04 8.73
N ARG A 98 -24.19 15.01 7.93
CA ARG A 98 -24.43 16.42 8.10
C ARG A 98 -25.94 16.58 8.02
N GLN A 99 -26.65 16.21 9.10
CA GLN A 99 -27.99 16.69 9.35
C GLN A 99 -27.80 18.11 9.86
N GLY A 100 -27.73 19.06 8.91
CA GLY A 100 -28.32 20.36 9.16
C GLY A 100 -29.83 20.19 9.16
N PHE A 101 -30.50 20.68 10.19
CA PHE A 101 -31.15 22.00 10.24
C PHE A 101 -31.72 22.21 11.64
#